data_AF-A0A7C1M8G2-F1
#
_entry.id   AF-A0A7C1M8G2-F1
#
_cell.length_a   1.000
_cell.length_b   1.000
_cell.length_c   1.000
_cell.angle_alpha   90.00
_cell.angle_beta   90.00
_cell.angle_gamma   90.00
#
_symmetry.space_group_name_H-M   'P 1'
#
loop_
_entity.id
_entity.type
_entity.pdbx_description
1 polymer ?
#
loop_
_entity_poly.entity_id
_entity_poly.type
_entity_poly.pdbx_seq_one_letter_code
_entity_poly.pdbx_strand_id
1 'polypeptide(L)' 'MKTSTKHLTIKTDKRIDFINITKEVEEVVREFGVREGIVLINPMHITASVFINDNEGGLLVFFFCRSWGVMKKIMLIR' A
#
# COMPACT_ATOMS: atom_id res chain seq x y z
N MET A 1 3.85 25.09 -6.82
CA MET A 1 3.82 23.67 -6.38
C MET A 1 2.35 23.26 -6.30
N LYS A 2 1.91 22.28 -7.09
CA LYS A 2 0.55 21.74 -6.96
C LYS A 2 0.62 20.55 -6.00
N THR A 3 -0.33 20.47 -5.08
CA THR A 3 -0.51 19.33 -4.17
C THR A 3 -1.90 18.75 -4.37
N SER A 4 -2.02 17.44 -4.25
CA SER A 4 -3.30 16.72 -4.27
C SER A 4 -3.25 15.65 -3.20
N THR A 5 -4.36 15.46 -2.51
CA THR A 5 -4.52 14.46 -1.46
C THR A 5 -5.75 13.64 -1.78
N LYS A 6 -5.57 12.32 -1.89
CA LYS A 6 -6.67 11.36 -2.15
C LYS A 6 -6.62 10.30 -1.05
N HIS A 7 -7.79 9.95 -0.52
CA HIS A 7 -7.93 8.95 0.53
C HIS A 7 -8.47 7.66 -0.08
N LEU A 8 -7.77 6.55 0.14
CA LEU A 8 -8.20 5.22 -0.29
C LEU A 8 -8.79 4.48 0.92
N THR A 9 -10.05 4.05 0.80
CA THR A 9 -10.71 3.25 1.84
C THR A 9 -10.61 1.78 1.50
N ILE A 10 -9.96 1.00 2.35
CA ILE A 10 -9.66 -0.41 2.10
C ILE A 10 -10.28 -1.27 3.20
N LYS A 11 -11.19 -2.16 2.78
CA LYS A 11 -11.82 -3.16 3.64
C LYS A 11 -11.10 -4.50 3.48
N THR A 12 -10.68 -5.07 4.61
CA THR A 12 -9.99 -6.37 4.69
C THR A 12 -10.92 -7.33 5.42
N ASP A 13 -11.03 -8.57 4.94
CA ASP A 13 -11.86 -9.60 5.58
C ASP A 13 -11.09 -10.40 6.64
N LYS A 14 -9.77 -10.47 6.50
CA LYS A 14 -8.88 -11.20 7.41
C LYS A 14 -8.17 -10.25 8.37
N ARG A 15 -7.72 -10.80 9.51
CA ARG A 15 -6.90 -10.07 10.49
C ARG A 15 -5.57 -9.59 9.90
N ILE A 16 -5.02 -10.36 8.96
CA ILE A 16 -3.78 -10.06 8.24
C ILE A 16 -4.09 -10.30 6.77
N ASP A 17 -3.93 -9.25 5.98
CA ASP A 17 -4.28 -9.24 4.58
C ASP A 17 -3.29 -8.39 3.79
N PHE A 18 -3.00 -8.84 2.57
CA PHE A 18 -2.08 -8.18 1.65
C PHE A 18 -2.88 -7.71 0.45
N ILE A 19 -2.97 -6.39 0.29
CA ILE A 19 -3.75 -5.76 -0.78
C ILE A 19 -2.80 -4.98 -1.66
N ASN A 20 -2.88 -5.23 -2.97
CA ASN A 20 -2.14 -4.48 -3.98
C ASN A 20 -2.95 -3.24 -4.36
N ILE A 21 -2.37 -2.06 -4.17
CA ILE A 21 -3.00 -0.76 -4.47
C ILE A 21 -2.32 -0.02 -5.62
N THR A 22 -1.47 -0.72 -6.37
CA THR A 22 -0.62 -0.08 -7.39
C THR A 22 -1.48 0.62 -8.44
N LYS A 23 -2.58 0.00 -8.87
CA LYS A 23 -3.50 0.56 -9.88
C LYS A 23 -4.17 1.83 -9.38
N GLU A 24 -4.66 1.81 -8.15
CA GLU A 24 -5.32 2.96 -7.54
C GLU A 24 -4.37 4.15 -7.43
N VAL A 25 -3.11 3.90 -7.03
CA VAL A 25 -2.07 4.93 -6.96
C VAL A 25 -1.73 5.47 -8.35
N GLU A 26 -1.55 4.59 -9.35
CA GLU A 26 -1.30 4.98 -10.73
C GLU A 26 -2.42 5.86 -11.31
N GLU A 27 -3.68 5.52 -11.01
CA GLU A 27 -4.83 6.33 -11.40
C GLU A 27 -4.79 7.71 -10.76
N VAL A 28 -4.48 7.82 -9.46
CA VAL A 28 -4.32 9.12 -8.78
C VAL A 28 -3.21 9.96 -9.43
N VAL A 29 -2.06 9.35 -9.74
CA VAL A 29 -0.92 10.05 -10.36
C VAL A 29 -1.29 10.50 -11.77
N ARG A 30 -1.99 9.65 -12.54
CA ARG A 30 -2.45 9.97 -13.91
C ARG A 30 -3.47 11.09 -13.92
N GLU A 31 -4.46 11.06 -13.03
CA GLU A 31 -5.44 12.14 -12.85
C GLU A 31 -4.77 13.47 -12.50
N PHE A 32 -3.71 13.43 -11.70
CA PHE A 32 -3.00 14.64 -11.28
C PHE A 32 -2.09 15.23 -12.38
N GLY A 33 -1.72 14.42 -13.39
CA GLY A 33 -0.98 14.88 -14.57
C GLY A 33 0.46 15.32 -14.27
N VAL A 34 1.07 14.78 -13.21
CA VAL A 34 2.45 15.09 -12.84
C VAL A 34 3.43 14.29 -13.70
N ARG A 35 4.40 14.98 -14.28
CA ARG A 35 5.51 14.37 -15.03
C ARG A 35 6.66 13.94 -14.11
N GLU A 36 6.99 14.79 -13.14
CA GLU A 36 8.08 14.58 -12.19
C GLU A 36 7.67 15.15 -10.83
N GLY A 37 7.88 14.38 -9.76
CA GLY A 37 7.47 14.78 -8.41
C GLY A 37 7.65 13.65 -7.39
N ILE A 38 7.06 13.85 -6.21
CA ILE A 38 7.08 12.88 -5.11
C ILE A 38 5.64 12.50 -4.77
N VAL A 39 5.41 11.20 -4.55
CA VAL A 39 4.14 10.66 -4.07
C VAL A 39 4.37 10.11 -2.66
N LEU A 40 3.63 10.61 -1.69
CA LEU A 40 3.66 10.12 -0.32
C LEU A 40 2.44 9.23 -0.07
N ILE A 41 2.67 8.02 0.38
CA ILE A 41 1.62 7.04 0.67
C ILE A 41 1.78 6.61 2.12
N ASN A 42 0.78 6.91 2.94
CA ASN A 42 0.80 6.62 4.36
C ASN A 42 -0.55 6.02 4.78
N PRO A 43 -0.54 4.93 5.56
CA PRO A 43 -1.76 4.41 6.14
C PRO A 43 -2.15 5.25 7.36
N MET A 44 -3.40 5.68 7.43
CA MET A 44 -3.94 6.44 8.58
C MET A 44 -4.15 5.59 9.84
N HIS A 45 -3.77 4.31 9.82
CA HIS A 45 -3.90 3.38 10.94
C HIS A 45 -2.52 2.90 11.40
N ILE A 46 -2.24 3.02 12.70
CA ILE A 46 -0.95 2.61 13.30
C ILE A 46 -0.67 1.09 13.22
N THR A 47 -1.70 0.28 12.97
CA THR A 47 -1.58 -1.18 12.81
C THR A 47 -1.53 -1.60 11.34
N ALA A 48 -1.44 -0.65 10.42
CA ALA A 48 -1.28 -0.87 8.99
C ALA A 48 0.05 -0.30 8.52
N SER A 49 0.64 -0.92 7.52
CA SER A 49 1.88 -0.48 6.88
C SER A 49 1.74 -0.54 5.35
N VAL A 50 2.47 0.34 4.69
CA VAL A 50 2.62 0.38 3.23
C VAL A 50 4.06 0.09 2.92
N PHE A 51 4.29 -0.79 1.96
CA PHE A 51 5.62 -1.22 1.56
C PHE A 51 5.62 -1.58 0.07
N ILE A 52 6.80 -1.63 -0.50
CA ILE A 52 7.05 -1.85 -1.92
C ILE A 52 7.79 -3.18 -2.01
N ASN A 53 7.18 -4.19 -2.62
CA ASN A 53 7.78 -5.51 -2.82
C ASN A 53 7.04 -6.24 -3.92
N ASP A 54 7.65 -7.28 -4.51
CA ASP A 54 7.03 -8.12 -5.53
C ASP A 54 5.82 -8.90 -4.99
N ASN A 55 4.74 -8.93 -5.77
CA ASN A 55 3.50 -9.66 -5.50
C ASN A 55 3.61 -11.17 -5.77
N GLU A 56 4.59 -11.80 -5.12
CA GLU A 56 4.82 -13.24 -5.19
C GLU A 56 4.38 -13.92 -3.89
N GLY A 57 3.55 -14.96 -3.99
CA GLY A 57 3.01 -15.68 -2.83
C GLY A 57 4.07 -16.19 -1.86
N GLY A 58 5.21 -16.67 -2.36
CA GLY A 58 6.33 -17.14 -1.53
C GLY A 58 6.95 -16.03 -0.67
N LEU A 59 7.16 -14.86 -1.26
CA LEU A 59 7.68 -13.68 -0.55
C LEU A 59 6.68 -13.13 0.48
N LEU A 60 5.39 -13.15 0.15
CA LEU A 60 4.33 -12.75 1.08
C LEU A 60 4.28 -13.65 2.31
N VAL A 61 4.36 -14.97 2.11
CA VAL A 61 4.38 -15.95 3.21
C VAL A 61 5.66 -15.81 4.03
N PHE A 62 6.81 -15.63 3.39
CA PHE A 62 8.08 -15.39 4.09
C PHE A 62 8.02 -14.12 4.97
N PHE A 63 7.52 -13.02 4.41
CA PHE A 63 7.39 -11.76 5.14
C PHE A 63 6.41 -11.88 6.31
N PHE A 64 5.29 -12.56 6.10
CA PHE A 64 4.31 -12.87 7.14
C PHE A 64 4.95 -13.65 8.30
N CYS A 65 5.74 -14.68 7.99
CA CYS A 65 6.36 -15.52 9.01
C CYS A 65 7.41 -14.77 9.84
N ARG A 66 8.10 -13.79 9.24
CA ARG A 66 9.14 -12.99 9.94
C ARG A 66 8.62 -11.77 10.68
N SER A 67 7.53 -11.16 10.23
CA SER A 67 6.97 -9.94 10.84
C SER A 67 6.10 -10.19 12.09
N TRP A 68 6.10 -11.40 12.66
CA TRP A 68 5.59 -11.73 14.00
C TRP A 68 4.27 -11.03 14.39
N GLY A 69 3.17 -11.30 13.68
CA GLY A 69 1.79 -11.16 14.20
C GLY A 69 1.28 -9.79 14.68
N VAL A 70 2.07 -8.70 14.58
CA VAL A 70 1.73 -7.37 15.12
C VAL A 70 1.09 -6.42 14.11
N MET A 71 1.21 -6.68 12.80
CA MET A 71 0.71 -5.77 11.76
C MET A 71 -0.52 -6.36 11.06
N LYS A 72 -1.63 -5.59 11.01
CA LYS A 72 -2.93 -6.04 10.51
C LYS A 72 -3.15 -5.77 9.01
N LYS A 73 -2.39 -4.88 8.37
CA LYS A 73 -2.58 -4.57 6.95
C LYS A 73 -1.25 -4.21 6.34
N ILE A 74 -0.84 -4.93 5.32
CA ILE A 74 0.47 -4.80 4.71
C ILE A 74 0.23 -4.61 3.21
N MET A 75 0.43 -3.39 2.73
CA MET A 75 -0.04 -2.91 1.43
C MET A 75 1.12 -2.87 0.42
N LEU A 76 1.03 -3.64 -0.66
CA LEU A 76 2.08 -3.77 -1.68
C LEU A 76 1.97 -2.69 -2.75
N ILE A 77 3.13 -2.13 -3.10
CA ILE A 77 3.34 -1.41 -4.35
C ILE A 77 4.46 -2.13 -5.14
N ARG A 78 4.19 -3.35 -5.60
CA ARG A 78 4.51 -3.92 -6.93
C ARG A 78 4.02 -5.37 -6.97
#